data_AF-A0A9P9UCG8-F1
#
_entry.id   AF-A0A9P9UCG8-F1
#
_cell.length_a   1.000
_cell.length_b   1.000
_cell.length_c   1.000
_cell.angle_alpha   90.00
_cell.angle_beta   90.00
_cell.angle_gamma   90.00
#
_symmetry.space_group_name_H-M   'P 1'
#
loop_
_entity.id
_entity.type
_entity.pdbx_description
1 polymer ?
#
loop_
_entity_poly.entity_id
_entity_poly.type
_entity_poly.pdbx_seq_one_letter_code
_entity_poly.pdbx_strand_id
1 'polypeptide(L)'
;MHSKPIGSRRDLATAIEYATGIWIAHLQNIGPCCVGTRLSWAAGRETTRPEDHAYSLLGLLDVQLPLLYGEGGERAFVRLQRELVRKYNDESILVWRDEAATPRWPPLWNDRDFVPCAAFRLSPILARSLRHFRHLSSLETGR
;
A
#
# COMPACT_ATOMS: atom_id res chain seq x y z
N MET A 1 -4.00 -27.30 29.96
CA MET A 1 -4.37 -25.90 29.65
C MET A 1 -5.34 -25.92 28.48
N HIS A 2 -6.60 -25.57 28.70
CA HIS A 2 -7.60 -25.53 27.63
C HIS A 2 -7.64 -24.11 27.06
N SER A 3 -7.29 -23.94 25.79
CA SER A 3 -7.38 -22.65 25.11
C SER A 3 -8.84 -22.24 25.00
N LYS A 4 -9.18 -21.07 25.56
CA LYS A 4 -10.49 -20.46 25.39
C LYS A 4 -10.65 -20.05 23.92
N PRO A 5 -11.75 -20.39 23.24
CA PRO A 5 -11.98 -19.96 21.87
C PRO A 5 -12.09 -18.42 21.82
N ILE A 6 -11.39 -17.81 20.87
CA ILE A 6 -11.30 -16.35 20.71
C ILE A 6 -12.53 -15.73 19.98
N GLY A 7 -13.46 -16.56 19.50
CA GLY A 7 -14.67 -16.17 18.76
C GLY A 7 -14.80 -16.92 17.43
N SER A 8 -15.91 -16.69 16.72
CA SER A 8 -16.08 -17.18 15.34
C SER A 8 -15.47 -16.22 14.31
N ARG A 9 -15.27 -16.69 13.07
CA ARG A 9 -14.81 -15.84 11.95
C ARG A 9 -15.70 -14.61 11.74
N ARG A 10 -17.01 -14.73 11.99
CA ARG A 10 -17.96 -13.61 11.85
C ARG A 10 -17.79 -12.60 12.98
N ASP A 11 -17.62 -13.09 14.22
CA ASP A 11 -17.49 -12.23 15.40
C ASP A 11 -16.22 -11.37 15.34
N LEU A 12 -15.15 -11.92 14.76
CA LEU A 12 -13.88 -11.22 14.59
C LEU A 12 -13.85 -10.30 13.37
N ALA A 13 -14.78 -10.45 12.41
CA ALA A 13 -14.73 -9.71 11.16
C ALA A 13 -14.81 -8.19 11.39
N THR A 14 -15.71 -7.73 12.25
CA THR A 14 -15.85 -6.31 12.61
C THR A 14 -14.61 -5.77 13.31
N ALA A 15 -14.01 -6.55 14.21
CA ALA A 15 -12.78 -6.15 14.88
C ALA A 15 -11.59 -6.05 13.91
N ILE A 16 -11.49 -6.99 12.96
CA ILE A 16 -10.46 -7.00 11.93
C ILE A 16 -10.65 -5.83 10.97
N GLU A 17 -11.87 -5.56 10.53
CA GLU A 17 -12.19 -4.42 9.68
C GLU A 17 -11.77 -3.11 10.35
N TYR A 18 -12.17 -2.91 11.61
CA TYR A 18 -11.79 -1.72 12.37
C TYR A 18 -10.25 -1.59 12.50
N ALA A 19 -9.55 -2.68 12.76
CA ALA A 19 -8.11 -2.67 12.97
C ALA A 19 -7.29 -2.51 11.67
N THR A 20 -7.78 -3.05 10.56
CA THR A 20 -7.02 -3.14 9.29
C THR A 20 -7.50 -2.18 8.22
N GLY A 21 -8.72 -1.65 8.35
CA GLY A 21 -9.39 -0.91 7.30
C GLY A 21 -9.86 -1.77 6.13
N ILE A 22 -9.74 -3.10 6.22
CA ILE A 22 -10.21 -4.03 5.18
C ILE A 22 -11.69 -4.27 5.39
N TRP A 23 -12.51 -3.87 4.43
CA TRP A 23 -13.96 -4.02 4.52
C TRP A 23 -14.37 -5.49 4.73
N ILE A 24 -15.38 -5.75 5.56
CA ILE A 24 -15.80 -7.13 5.92
C ILE A 24 -16.06 -8.01 4.67
N ALA A 25 -16.61 -7.44 3.60
CA ALA A 25 -16.87 -8.20 2.39
C ALA A 25 -15.58 -8.78 1.79
N HIS A 26 -14.48 -8.02 1.82
CA HIS A 26 -13.16 -8.44 1.34
C HIS A 26 -12.50 -9.49 2.25
N LEU A 27 -12.85 -9.52 3.53
CA LEU A 27 -12.40 -10.57 4.46
C LEU A 27 -13.09 -11.92 4.22
N GLN A 28 -14.33 -11.90 3.71
CA GLN A 28 -15.09 -13.11 3.41
C GLN A 28 -14.79 -13.64 2.01
N ASN A 29 -14.64 -12.74 1.04
CA ASN A 29 -14.25 -13.05 -0.31
C ASN A 29 -13.44 -11.88 -0.88
N ILE A 30 -12.20 -12.14 -1.30
CA ILE A 30 -11.35 -11.12 -1.94
C ILE A 30 -11.96 -10.80 -3.31
N GLY A 31 -12.94 -9.89 -3.31
CA GLY A 31 -13.61 -9.42 -4.52
C GLY A 31 -12.69 -8.65 -5.48
N PRO A 32 -13.24 -8.18 -6.62
CA PRO A 32 -12.48 -7.35 -7.55
C PRO A 32 -12.14 -6.01 -6.90
N CYS A 33 -10.88 -5.85 -6.51
CA CYS A 33 -10.30 -4.60 -6.04
C CYS A 33 -8.96 -4.37 -6.74
N CYS A 34 -8.62 -3.10 -6.96
CA CYS A 34 -7.37 -2.74 -7.61
C CYS A 34 -6.16 -3.03 -6.71
N VAL A 35 -4.99 -3.15 -7.32
CA VAL A 35 -3.74 -3.49 -6.64
C VAL A 35 -3.40 -2.43 -5.60
N GLY A 36 -3.57 -1.14 -5.91
CA GLY A 36 -3.31 -0.03 -4.99
C GLY A 36 -4.12 -0.14 -3.70
N THR A 37 -5.38 -0.54 -3.79
CA THR A 37 -6.23 -0.79 -2.62
C THR A 37 -5.70 -1.95 -1.78
N ARG A 38 -5.30 -3.06 -2.40
CA ARG A 38 -4.68 -4.19 -1.67
C ARG A 38 -3.36 -3.80 -0.99
N LEU A 39 -2.57 -2.91 -1.61
CA LEU A 39 -1.36 -2.35 -0.99
C LEU A 39 -1.71 -1.49 0.24
N SER A 40 -2.81 -0.73 0.18
CA SER A 40 -3.29 0.11 1.29
C SER A 40 -3.61 -0.70 2.55
N TRP A 41 -4.12 -1.92 2.40
CA TRP A 41 -4.43 -2.83 3.52
C TRP A 41 -3.19 -3.20 4.37
N ALA A 42 -1.99 -3.10 3.79
CA ALA A 42 -0.73 -3.32 4.51
C ALA A 42 -0.01 -2.03 4.91
N ALA A 43 -0.51 -0.85 4.52
CA ALA A 43 0.14 0.44 4.77
C ALA A 43 0.23 0.80 6.27
N GLY A 44 -0.66 0.24 7.09
CA GLY A 44 -0.69 0.42 8.54
C GLY A 44 0.06 -0.65 9.35
N ARG A 45 0.50 -1.75 8.72
CA ARG A 45 1.11 -2.87 9.44
C ARG A 45 2.47 -2.47 10.00
N GLU A 46 2.88 -3.15 11.07
CA GLU A 46 4.23 -3.10 11.60
C GLU A 46 4.83 -4.50 11.51
N THR A 47 6.07 -4.59 11.02
CA THR A 47 6.77 -5.86 10.89
C THR A 47 8.09 -5.81 11.63
N THR A 48 8.54 -6.96 12.14
CA THR A 48 9.81 -7.07 12.85
C THR A 48 10.99 -6.83 11.92
N ARG A 49 10.94 -7.36 10.69
CA ARG A 49 11.92 -7.07 9.65
C ARG A 49 11.31 -6.15 8.61
N PRO A 50 12.04 -5.12 8.13
CA PRO A 50 11.47 -4.12 7.23
C PRO A 50 11.04 -4.70 5.87
N GLU A 51 11.69 -5.76 5.39
CA GLU A 51 11.34 -6.48 4.15
C GLU A 51 10.04 -7.28 4.23
N ASP A 52 9.61 -7.69 5.44
CA ASP A 52 8.37 -8.48 5.62
C ASP A 52 7.12 -7.69 5.23
N HIS A 53 7.20 -6.35 5.19
CA HIS A 53 6.15 -5.51 4.61
C HIS A 53 5.84 -5.88 3.14
N ALA A 54 6.87 -6.19 2.34
CA ALA A 54 6.69 -6.63 0.96
C ALA A 54 6.32 -8.12 0.89
N TYR A 55 6.97 -8.96 1.70
CA TYR A 55 6.77 -10.41 1.61
C TYR A 55 5.40 -10.88 2.12
N SER A 56 4.82 -10.17 3.08
CA SER A 56 3.46 -10.46 3.56
C SER A 56 2.37 -10.24 2.50
N LEU A 57 2.69 -9.54 1.41
CA LEU A 57 1.76 -9.27 0.30
C LEU A 57 1.81 -10.29 -0.83
N LEU A 58 2.81 -11.18 -0.85
CA LEU A 58 3.02 -12.13 -1.95
C LEU A 58 1.80 -13.03 -2.16
N GLY A 59 1.23 -13.58 -1.08
CA GLY A 59 0.03 -14.41 -1.17
C GLY A 59 -1.23 -13.63 -1.54
N LEU A 60 -1.34 -12.36 -1.10
CA LEU A 60 -2.50 -11.52 -1.38
C LEU A 60 -2.54 -11.03 -2.85
N LEU A 61 -1.37 -10.80 -3.42
CA LEU A 61 -1.18 -10.32 -4.78
C LEU A 61 -0.76 -11.45 -5.74
N ASP A 62 -0.71 -12.69 -5.24
CA ASP A 62 -0.35 -13.88 -6.02
C ASP A 62 0.99 -13.71 -6.79
N VAL A 63 1.97 -13.04 -6.18
CA VAL A 63 3.29 -12.76 -6.78
C VAL A 63 4.35 -13.67 -6.15
N GLN A 64 5.31 -14.12 -6.94
CA GLN A 64 6.47 -14.88 -6.48
C GLN A 64 7.74 -14.03 -6.54
N LEU A 65 8.43 -13.90 -5.41
CA LEU A 65 9.69 -13.15 -5.28
C LEU A 65 10.68 -13.92 -4.37
N PRO A 66 11.97 -14.01 -4.73
CA PRO A 66 12.99 -14.55 -3.83
C PRO A 66 13.08 -13.76 -2.52
N LEU A 67 13.04 -14.45 -1.39
CA LEU A 67 13.19 -13.86 -0.05
C LEU A 67 14.67 -13.58 0.22
N LEU A 68 15.02 -12.30 0.31
CA LEU A 68 16.38 -11.79 0.58
C LEU A 68 16.37 -10.99 1.88
N TYR A 69 16.54 -11.68 3.01
CA TYR A 69 16.60 -11.01 4.31
C TYR A 69 17.84 -10.13 4.43
N GLY A 70 17.67 -8.93 5.00
CA GLY A 70 18.71 -7.91 5.07
C GLY A 70 18.82 -7.00 3.84
N GLU A 71 17.98 -7.16 2.82
CA GLU A 71 17.94 -6.23 1.68
C GLU A 71 17.32 -4.87 2.04
N GLY A 72 16.53 -4.82 3.12
CA GLY A 72 15.81 -3.64 3.60
C GLY A 72 14.44 -3.46 2.93
N GLY A 73 13.52 -2.81 3.65
CA GLY A 73 12.13 -2.68 3.23
C GLY A 73 11.91 -1.95 1.90
N GLU A 74 12.65 -0.88 1.64
CA GLU A 74 12.54 -0.12 0.38
C GLU A 74 12.93 -0.96 -0.84
N ARG A 75 14.04 -1.71 -0.75
CA ARG A 75 14.49 -2.57 -1.87
C ARG A 75 13.54 -3.74 -2.11
N ALA A 76 13.12 -4.41 -1.04
CA ALA A 76 12.12 -5.48 -1.13
C ALA A 76 10.81 -4.98 -1.77
N PHE A 77 10.36 -3.79 -1.37
CA PHE A 77 9.13 -3.20 -1.88
C PHE A 77 9.24 -2.71 -3.33
N VAL A 78 10.39 -2.18 -3.75
CA VAL A 78 10.64 -1.85 -5.16
C VAL A 78 10.61 -3.11 -6.03
N ARG A 79 11.18 -4.23 -5.56
CA ARG A 79 11.10 -5.52 -6.27
C ARG A 79 9.65 -6.00 -6.40
N LEU A 80 8.87 -5.88 -5.32
CA LEU A 80 7.43 -6.17 -5.36
C LEU A 80 6.71 -5.34 -6.41
N GLN A 81 6.87 -4.02 -6.40
CA GLN A 81 6.19 -3.15 -7.37
C GLN A 81 6.57 -3.47 -8.82
N ARG A 82 7.83 -3.85 -9.10
CA ARG A 82 8.23 -4.29 -10.45
C ARG A 82 7.47 -5.51 -10.91
N GLU A 83 7.29 -6.50 -10.06
CA GLU A 83 6.52 -7.70 -10.38
C GLU A 83 5.03 -7.38 -10.53
N LEU A 84 4.49 -6.46 -9.72
CA LEU A 84 3.11 -6.00 -9.87
C LEU A 84 2.87 -5.28 -11.20
N VAL A 85 3.76 -4.39 -11.61
CA VAL A 85 3.67 -3.69 -12.90
C VAL A 85 3.80 -4.65 -14.09
N ARG A 86 4.58 -5.73 -13.93
CA ARG A 86 4.71 -6.77 -14.96
C ARG A 86 3.47 -7.65 -15.05
N LYS A 87 2.88 -8.00 -13.91
CA LYS A 87 1.77 -8.95 -13.81
C LYS A 87 0.41 -8.30 -14.07
N TYR A 88 0.22 -7.08 -13.58
CA TYR A 88 -1.06 -6.37 -13.59
C TYR A 88 -0.98 -5.12 -14.47
N ASN A 89 -1.97 -4.96 -15.35
CA ASN A 89 -2.19 -3.70 -16.07
C ASN A 89 -3.10 -2.78 -15.23
N ASP A 90 -2.62 -2.38 -14.05
CA ASP A 90 -3.39 -1.61 -13.07
C ASP A 90 -2.66 -0.33 -12.67
N GLU A 91 -3.18 0.81 -13.12
CA GLU A 91 -2.62 2.14 -12.89
C GLU A 91 -2.68 2.58 -11.41
N SER A 92 -3.50 1.93 -10.58
CA SER A 92 -3.60 2.23 -9.14
C SER A 92 -2.28 2.00 -8.39
N ILE A 93 -1.35 1.22 -8.96
CA ILE A 93 0.01 1.03 -8.44
C ILE A 93 0.79 2.36 -8.40
N LEU A 94 0.44 3.31 -9.27
CA LEU A 94 1.11 4.61 -9.37
C LEU A 94 0.43 5.71 -8.54
N VAL A 95 -0.72 5.43 -7.93
CA VAL A 95 -1.53 6.40 -7.17
C VAL A 95 -1.10 6.42 -5.70
N TRP A 96 0.15 6.78 -5.44
CA TRP A 96 0.70 6.89 -4.08
C TRP A 96 1.07 8.35 -3.75
N ARG A 97 1.07 8.71 -2.47
CA ARG A 97 1.40 10.07 -2.00
C ARG A 97 2.50 10.02 -0.97
N ASP A 98 3.49 10.89 -1.12
CA ASP A 98 4.51 11.13 -0.10
C ASP A 98 4.04 12.31 0.75
N GLU A 99 3.67 12.07 2.00
CA GLU A 99 3.23 13.12 2.94
C GLU A 99 4.34 14.14 3.23
N ALA A 100 5.62 13.75 3.08
CA ALA A 100 6.76 14.65 3.19
C ALA A 100 6.97 15.48 1.92
N ALA A 101 6.45 15.03 0.77
CA ALA A 101 6.35 15.83 -0.45
C ALA A 101 5.16 16.79 -0.34
N THR A 102 5.13 17.60 0.73
CA THR A 102 4.37 18.84 0.66
C THR A 102 4.96 19.64 -0.50
N PRO A 103 4.18 19.94 -1.52
CA PRO A 103 4.63 20.93 -2.44
C PRO A 103 4.56 22.25 -1.70
N ARG A 104 5.72 22.83 -1.40
CA ARG A 104 5.81 24.29 -1.28
C ARG A 104 5.60 24.88 -2.67
N TRP A 105 4.41 24.68 -3.25
CA TRP A 105 3.92 25.60 -4.27
C TRP A 105 3.46 26.83 -3.48
N PRO A 106 4.14 27.98 -3.58
CA PRO A 106 3.58 29.21 -3.05
C PRO A 106 2.20 29.43 -3.71
N PRO A 107 1.24 30.01 -2.98
CA PRO A 107 -0.06 30.30 -3.56
C PRO A 107 0.11 31.34 -4.67
N LEU A 108 -0.72 31.21 -5.70
CA LEU A 108 -1.03 32.14 -6.77
C LEU A 108 -0.27 31.94 -8.09
N TRP A 109 -1.07 31.68 -9.12
CA TRP A 109 -0.68 31.61 -10.51
C TRP A 109 -0.33 33.02 -10.96
N ASN A 110 0.96 33.34 -11.01
CA ASN A 110 1.45 34.42 -11.86
C ASN A 110 2.12 33.77 -13.08
N ASP A 111 1.66 34.14 -14.27
CA ASP A 111 2.09 33.62 -15.59
C ASP A 111 3.58 33.82 -15.94
N ARG A 112 4.43 34.14 -14.95
CA ARG A 112 5.88 34.33 -15.12
C ARG A 112 6.74 33.40 -14.26
N ASP A 113 6.15 32.63 -13.36
CA ASP A 113 6.89 31.70 -12.51
C ASP A 113 6.83 30.30 -13.12
N PHE A 114 7.63 30.12 -14.18
CA PHE A 114 7.90 28.80 -14.75
C PHE A 114 8.60 27.96 -13.66
N VAL A 115 7.84 27.14 -12.93
CA VAL A 115 8.39 26.24 -11.93
C VAL A 115 9.32 25.26 -12.67
N PRO A 116 10.64 25.25 -12.40
CA PRO A 116 11.54 24.36 -13.12
C PRO A 116 11.10 22.92 -12.86
N CYS A 117 11.05 22.10 -13.92
CA CYS A 117 10.79 20.66 -13.80
C CYS A 117 11.69 19.96 -12.76
N ALA A 118 12.82 20.57 -12.38
CA ALA A 118 13.72 20.10 -11.33
C ALA A 118 13.13 20.14 -9.89
N ALA A 119 12.06 20.90 -9.63
CA ALA A 119 11.32 20.84 -8.36
C ALA A 119 10.42 19.59 -8.30
N PHE A 120 10.03 19.05 -9.46
CA PHE A 120 9.71 17.64 -9.60
C PHE A 120 11.04 16.89 -9.50
N ARG A 121 11.52 16.64 -8.28
CA ARG A 121 12.28 15.41 -8.08
C ARG A 121 11.32 14.33 -8.56
N LEU A 122 11.56 13.81 -9.76
CA LEU A 122 11.11 12.49 -10.19
C LEU A 122 11.77 11.50 -9.24
N SER A 123 11.29 11.53 -7.99
CA SER A 123 11.15 10.42 -7.10
C SER A 123 10.76 9.23 -7.96
N PRO A 124 11.41 8.08 -7.80
CA PRO A 124 11.21 6.95 -8.69
C PRO A 124 9.71 6.73 -8.87
N ILE A 125 9.27 6.45 -10.10
CA ILE A 125 7.86 6.17 -10.45
C ILE A 125 7.17 5.21 -9.44
N LEU A 126 7.98 4.42 -8.73
CA LEU A 126 7.62 3.50 -7.67
C LEU A 126 7.74 4.13 -6.28
N ALA A 127 6.75 3.87 -5.43
CA ALA A 127 6.77 4.31 -4.04
C ALA A 127 7.94 3.69 -3.27
N ARG A 128 8.52 4.46 -2.35
CA ARG A 128 9.59 3.96 -1.46
C ARG A 128 9.07 3.15 -0.27
N SER A 129 7.81 3.38 0.09
CA SER A 129 7.17 2.76 1.25
C SER A 129 5.71 2.45 0.98
N LEU A 130 5.24 1.35 1.55
CA LEU A 130 3.82 0.98 1.61
C LEU A 130 2.97 2.05 2.28
N ARG A 131 3.54 2.85 3.19
CA ARG A 131 2.83 3.94 3.88
C ARG A 131 2.23 4.96 2.90
N HIS A 132 2.83 5.14 1.73
CA HIS A 132 2.34 6.10 0.71
C HIS A 132 0.98 5.71 0.09
N PHE A 133 0.57 4.44 0.22
CA PHE A 133 -0.73 3.94 -0.26
C PHE A 133 -1.85 4.06 0.78
N ARG A 134 -1.56 4.53 2.00
CA ARG A 134 -2.53 4.57 3.10
C ARG A 134 -3.83 5.29 2.74
N HIS A 135 -3.76 6.35 1.94
CA HIS A 135 -4.93 7.14 1.55
C HIS A 135 -5.90 6.40 0.62
N LEU A 136 -5.47 5.30 -0.02
CA LEU A 136 -6.32 4.53 -0.94
C LEU A 136 -7.31 3.61 -0.22
N SER A 137 -7.16 3.36 1.09
CA SER A 137 -8.16 2.62 1.86
C SER A 137 -9.51 3.38 1.90
N SER A 138 -9.46 4.71 1.85
CA SER A 138 -10.66 5.57 1.82
C SER A 138 -11.41 5.55 0.49
N LEU A 139 -10.86 4.96 -0.57
CA LEU A 139 -11.56 4.82 -1.85
C LEU A 139 -12.59 3.67 -1.84
N GLU A 140 -12.53 2.78 -0.84
CA GLU A 140 -13.49 1.70 -0.65
C GLU A 140 -14.80 2.18 0.02
N THR A 141 -14.77 3.28 0.77
CA THR A 141 -15.89 3.76 1.60
C THR A 141 -16.97 4.57 0.85
N GLY A 142 -16.81 4.78 -0.46
CA GLY A 142 -17.64 5.69 -1.26
C GLY A 142 -18.65 5.05 -2.22
N ARG A 143 -18.97 3.76 -2.09
CA ARG A 143 -19.99 3.08 -2.91
C ARG A 143 -21.20 2.62 -2.11
#